data_AF-A0A953FGE1-F1
#
_entry.id   AF-A0A953FGE1-F1
#
_cell.length_a   1.000
_cell.length_b   1.000
_cell.length_c   1.000
_cell.angle_alpha   90.00
_cell.angle_beta   90.00
_cell.angle_gamma   90.00
#
_symmetry.space_group_name_H-M   'P 1'
#
loop_
_entity.id
_entity.type
_entity.pdbx_description
1 polymer ?
#
loop_
_entity_poly.entity_id
_entity_poly.type
_entity_poly.pdbx_seq_one_letter_code
_entity_poly.pdbx_strand_id
1 'polypeptide(L)'
;MGSFVRALPPVLVALLLLSTSCLLAQPANSDCDDATTVCAGTPGSGNNTGANIWPGFCTTPPTEHVVWYTFTTNSQGGPVEVSISDIACPPVAGMDNELSAVVFSGDGNCTAGAFTSVGDCQHDSVDFTITTNALSPQTQYWVVVAGVLDGSATLAAECGFSIEVGGPGADIIGVDFSAGEDVTVPEGANTQLLATGGTTYNWSPLAGLSGNGIPDPIAQPEETTSYTVTTQIGPCSYTDTVVISVERPLTPPNTITPNGDGINDTWEIPGIHDHPQATVTIYDRWGQRVFKDTGYKTPFDGKDLPSGTYYWVIELSRLEGTSKPITGYLSIVN
;
A
#
# COMPACT_ATOMS: atom_id res chain seq x y z
N MET A 1 -7.21 14.55 -86.32
CA MET A 1 -7.27 15.89 -85.69
C MET A 1 -6.97 15.70 -84.22
N GLY A 2 -5.70 15.83 -83.86
CA GLY A 2 -5.19 15.58 -82.50
C GLY A 2 -5.48 16.77 -81.59
N SER A 3 -6.08 16.48 -80.43
CA SER A 3 -6.44 17.46 -79.41
C SER A 3 -5.20 17.83 -78.59
N PHE A 4 -4.81 19.10 -78.61
CA PHE A 4 -3.75 19.66 -77.76
C PHE A 4 -4.32 19.95 -76.37
N VAL A 5 -3.91 19.17 -75.36
CA VAL A 5 -4.09 19.51 -73.95
C VAL A 5 -2.88 20.36 -73.52
N ARG A 6 -3.09 21.65 -73.24
CA ARG A 6 -2.09 22.52 -72.62
C ARG A 6 -2.09 22.27 -71.10
N ALA A 7 -0.97 21.81 -70.57
CA ALA A 7 -0.71 21.72 -69.14
C ALA A 7 -0.44 23.13 -68.56
N LEU A 8 -1.08 23.45 -67.43
CA LEU A 8 -0.75 24.59 -66.56
C LEU A 8 0.38 24.21 -65.60
N PRO A 9 1.24 25.15 -65.16
CA PRO A 9 2.37 24.83 -64.28
C PRO A 9 1.90 24.63 -62.82
N PRO A 10 2.66 23.89 -61.99
CA PRO A 10 2.31 23.73 -60.59
C PRO A 10 2.59 25.04 -59.84
N VAL A 11 1.58 25.58 -59.17
CA VAL A 11 1.75 26.64 -58.17
C VAL A 11 2.49 26.00 -57.00
N LEU A 12 3.73 26.44 -56.79
CA LEU A 12 4.54 26.10 -55.63
C LEU A 12 3.88 26.75 -54.39
N VAL A 13 3.07 25.99 -53.67
CA VAL A 13 2.58 26.38 -52.35
C VAL A 13 3.77 26.26 -51.39
N ALA A 14 4.40 27.39 -51.08
CA ALA A 14 5.33 27.48 -49.97
C ALA A 14 4.54 27.23 -48.68
N LEU A 15 4.69 26.01 -48.14
CA LEU A 15 4.19 25.68 -46.81
C LEU A 15 5.04 26.48 -45.82
N LEU A 16 4.53 27.63 -45.38
CA LEU A 16 5.06 28.30 -44.19
C LEU A 16 4.91 27.30 -43.04
N LEU A 17 6.02 26.72 -42.59
CA LEU A 17 6.11 26.09 -41.28
C LEU A 17 5.91 27.20 -40.25
N LEU A 18 4.65 27.44 -39.86
CA LEU A 18 4.38 28.09 -38.59
C LEU A 18 4.99 27.16 -37.55
N SER A 19 6.09 27.60 -36.92
CA SER A 19 6.52 27.03 -35.66
C SER A 19 5.34 27.18 -34.71
N THR A 20 4.59 26.10 -34.50
CA THR A 20 3.72 25.96 -33.35
C THR A 20 4.62 26.03 -32.13
N SER A 21 4.83 27.24 -31.64
CA SER A 21 5.18 27.46 -30.24
C SER A 21 4.09 26.74 -29.46
N CYS A 22 4.44 25.56 -28.96
CA CYS A 22 3.65 24.81 -28.02
C CYS A 22 3.49 25.73 -26.81
N LEU A 23 2.36 26.44 -26.73
CA LEU A 23 1.95 27.11 -25.51
C LEU A 23 1.68 25.97 -24.52
N LEU A 24 2.69 25.64 -23.71
CA LEU A 24 2.48 24.78 -22.56
C LEU A 24 1.43 25.49 -21.69
N ALA A 25 0.32 24.81 -21.45
CA ALA A 25 -0.67 25.31 -20.51
C ALA A 25 -0.03 25.38 -19.12
N GLN A 26 -0.20 26.51 -18.43
CA GLN A 26 0.31 26.66 -17.07
C GLN A 26 -0.27 25.56 -16.17
N PRO A 27 0.48 25.05 -15.19
CA PRO A 27 -0.03 24.06 -14.25
C PRO A 27 -1.23 24.64 -13.50
N ALA A 28 -2.27 23.82 -13.32
CA ALA A 28 -3.52 24.23 -12.69
C ALA A 28 -3.32 24.69 -11.24
N ASN A 29 -2.33 24.14 -10.55
CA ASN A 29 -1.98 24.46 -9.17
C ASN A 29 -0.87 25.51 -9.05
N SER A 30 -0.85 26.48 -9.96
CA SER A 30 0.09 27.61 -9.94
C SER A 30 -0.35 28.75 -9.02
N ASP A 31 -1.46 28.60 -8.31
CA ASP A 31 -1.96 29.51 -7.28
C ASP A 31 -2.32 28.69 -6.02
N CYS A 32 -2.26 29.31 -4.84
CA CYS A 32 -2.61 28.63 -3.59
C CYS A 32 -4.10 28.33 -3.46
N ASP A 33 -4.97 29.09 -4.14
CA ASP A 33 -6.42 28.83 -4.19
C ASP A 33 -6.72 27.55 -5.00
N ASP A 34 -5.84 27.21 -5.94
CA ASP A 34 -5.94 26.05 -6.82
C ASP A 34 -4.98 24.91 -6.43
N ALA A 35 -4.48 24.91 -5.19
CA ALA A 35 -3.49 23.96 -4.71
C ALA A 35 -3.99 22.51 -4.80
N THR A 36 -3.17 21.62 -5.38
CA THR A 36 -3.52 20.20 -5.53
C THR A 36 -3.35 19.46 -4.21
N THR A 37 -4.37 18.71 -3.76
CA THR A 37 -4.21 17.85 -2.57
C THR A 37 -3.36 16.63 -2.88
N VAL A 38 -2.33 16.39 -2.06
CA VAL A 38 -1.51 15.17 -2.09
C VAL A 38 -2.03 14.20 -1.04
N CYS A 39 -2.33 12.98 -1.48
CA CYS A 39 -2.80 11.92 -0.62
C CYS A 39 -1.63 11.24 0.08
N ALA A 40 -1.70 11.13 1.40
CA ALA A 40 -0.64 10.50 2.19
C ALA A 40 -0.32 9.08 1.69
N GLY A 41 0.97 8.73 1.57
CA GLY A 41 1.44 7.43 1.10
C GLY A 41 1.12 7.10 -0.37
N THR A 42 0.69 8.09 -1.16
CA THR A 42 0.46 7.94 -2.61
C THR A 42 1.23 9.01 -3.36
N PRO A 43 2.27 8.65 -4.13
CA PRO A 43 3.01 9.60 -4.94
C PRO A 43 2.10 10.32 -5.95
N GLY A 44 2.14 11.66 -5.92
CA GLY A 44 1.57 12.53 -6.93
C GLY A 44 2.62 12.97 -7.94
N SER A 45 2.19 13.40 -9.13
CA SER A 45 3.07 14.00 -10.14
C SER A 45 2.97 15.52 -10.11
N GLY A 46 4.10 16.19 -10.29
CA GLY A 46 4.23 17.64 -10.32
C GLY A 46 5.06 18.15 -11.50
N ASN A 47 4.79 19.40 -11.87
CA ASN A 47 5.56 20.14 -12.86
C ASN A 47 5.38 21.65 -12.61
N ASN A 48 6.47 22.40 -12.50
CA ASN A 48 6.42 23.85 -12.33
C ASN A 48 6.63 24.66 -13.63
N THR A 49 6.85 24.03 -14.80
CA THR A 49 7.03 24.74 -16.08
C THR A 49 5.92 25.75 -16.35
N GLY A 50 6.27 27.02 -16.53
CA GLY A 50 5.33 28.10 -16.85
C GLY A 50 4.35 28.46 -15.73
N ALA A 51 4.56 28.01 -14.49
CA ALA A 51 3.71 28.37 -13.35
C ALA A 51 3.75 29.89 -13.03
N ASN A 52 2.92 30.36 -12.09
CA ASN A 52 2.95 31.77 -11.70
C ASN A 52 4.17 32.06 -10.81
N ILE A 53 4.53 33.35 -10.79
CA ILE A 53 5.62 33.85 -9.97
C ILE A 53 5.12 34.23 -8.59
N TRP A 54 5.82 33.71 -7.57
CA TRP A 54 5.58 34.02 -6.18
C TRP A 54 6.90 34.31 -5.45
N PRO A 55 6.93 35.23 -4.46
CA PRO A 55 8.14 35.52 -3.69
C PRO A 55 8.87 34.28 -3.16
N GLY A 56 10.18 34.22 -3.37
CA GLY A 56 11.01 33.11 -2.91
C GLY A 56 11.06 32.98 -1.40
N PHE A 57 11.16 31.72 -0.94
CA PHE A 57 11.08 31.34 0.48
C PHE A 57 12.35 30.66 1.00
N CYS A 58 13.14 30.13 0.07
CA CYS A 58 14.25 29.23 0.32
C CYS A 58 15.60 29.89 0.07
N THR A 59 15.69 30.59 -1.06
CA THR A 59 16.88 31.27 -1.53
C THR A 59 16.56 32.74 -1.83
N THR A 60 17.59 33.57 -1.79
CA THR A 60 17.56 34.95 -2.29
C THR A 60 18.55 35.03 -3.44
N PRO A 61 18.20 35.56 -4.64
CA PRO A 61 17.00 36.31 -5.05
C PRO A 61 15.79 35.40 -5.37
N PRO A 62 14.58 35.94 -5.70
CA PRO A 62 13.34 35.17 -5.62
C PRO A 62 13.23 34.07 -6.67
N THR A 63 12.53 33.01 -6.30
CA THR A 63 12.07 31.92 -7.18
C THR A 63 11.16 32.44 -8.28
N GLU A 64 11.19 31.82 -9.46
CA GLU A 64 10.30 32.21 -10.57
C GLU A 64 9.05 31.36 -10.60
N HIS A 65 9.10 30.06 -10.89
CA HIS A 65 7.88 29.29 -11.13
C HIS A 65 7.50 28.40 -9.94
N VAL A 66 6.32 28.66 -9.36
CA VAL A 66 5.85 28.02 -8.12
C VAL A 66 4.57 27.23 -8.34
N VAL A 67 4.53 26.03 -7.77
CA VAL A 67 3.32 25.20 -7.70
C VAL A 67 2.98 24.84 -6.27
N TRP A 68 1.69 24.72 -6.01
CA TRP A 68 1.10 24.59 -4.69
C TRP A 68 0.44 23.23 -4.50
N TYR A 69 0.66 22.66 -3.34
CA TYR A 69 0.03 21.44 -2.90
C TYR A 69 -0.53 21.61 -1.50
N THR A 70 -1.51 20.78 -1.14
CA THR A 70 -2.03 20.71 0.23
C THR A 70 -2.01 19.29 0.75
N PHE A 71 -1.88 19.15 2.07
CA PHE A 71 -2.21 17.91 2.78
C PHE A 71 -2.92 18.26 4.08
N THR A 72 -3.63 17.29 4.66
CA THR A 72 -4.25 17.44 5.98
C THR A 72 -3.68 16.37 6.89
N THR A 73 -3.22 16.75 8.08
CA THR A 73 -2.73 15.81 9.08
C THR A 73 -3.86 14.95 9.64
N ASN A 74 -3.53 13.75 10.10
CA ASN A 74 -4.47 12.84 10.76
C ASN A 74 -5.01 13.36 12.11
N SER A 75 -5.87 12.59 12.78
CA SER A 75 -6.45 12.95 14.08
C SER A 75 -5.45 13.08 15.23
N GLN A 76 -4.24 12.56 15.10
CA GLN A 76 -3.21 12.61 16.14
C GLN A 76 -2.20 13.75 15.95
N GLY A 77 -2.00 14.20 14.71
CA GLY A 77 -0.92 15.12 14.37
C GLY A 77 0.46 14.45 14.50
N GLY A 78 1.51 15.25 14.48
CA GLY A 78 2.88 14.76 14.52
C GLY A 78 3.74 15.25 13.35
N PRO A 79 5.01 14.84 13.29
CA PRO A 79 5.90 15.24 12.21
C PRO A 79 5.42 14.65 10.88
N VAL A 80 5.62 15.41 9.82
CA VAL A 80 5.29 15.03 8.45
C VAL A 80 6.55 15.10 7.61
N GLU A 81 6.68 14.13 6.70
CA GLU A 81 7.75 14.05 5.72
C GLU A 81 7.15 14.32 4.34
N VAL A 82 7.78 15.23 3.60
CA VAL A 82 7.41 15.53 2.22
C VAL A 82 8.61 15.22 1.33
N SER A 83 8.48 14.21 0.49
CA SER A 83 9.53 13.76 -0.43
C SER A 83 9.28 14.32 -1.81
N ILE A 84 10.32 14.94 -2.39
CA ILE A 84 10.37 15.33 -3.79
C ILE A 84 11.36 14.40 -4.48
N SER A 85 10.89 13.62 -5.46
CA SER A 85 11.69 12.61 -6.16
C SER A 85 11.52 12.69 -7.66
N ASP A 86 12.30 11.88 -8.40
CA ASP A 86 12.23 11.78 -9.87
C ASP A 86 12.38 13.14 -10.57
N ILE A 87 13.23 14.00 -10.00
CA ILE A 87 13.40 15.37 -10.49
C ILE A 87 14.00 15.33 -11.91
N ALA A 88 13.27 15.92 -12.86
CA ALA A 88 13.62 15.92 -14.27
C ALA A 88 13.53 17.33 -14.85
N CYS A 89 14.66 18.04 -14.84
CA CYS A 89 14.81 19.37 -15.44
C CYS A 89 15.36 19.25 -16.88
N PRO A 90 14.74 19.89 -17.88
CA PRO A 90 15.23 19.89 -19.25
C PRO A 90 16.52 20.72 -19.37
N PRO A 91 17.51 20.30 -20.17
CA PRO A 91 18.78 21.00 -20.30
C PRO A 91 18.63 22.26 -21.20
N VAL A 92 18.08 23.33 -20.64
CA VAL A 92 17.90 24.62 -21.32
C VAL A 92 19.05 25.55 -20.95
N ALA A 93 19.67 26.18 -21.96
CA ALA A 93 20.80 27.08 -21.73
C ALA A 93 20.40 28.26 -20.84
N GLY A 94 21.14 28.43 -19.74
CA GLY A 94 20.88 29.49 -18.75
C GLY A 94 19.77 29.17 -17.76
N MET A 95 19.14 27.99 -17.84
CA MET A 95 18.19 27.49 -16.84
C MET A 95 18.92 26.75 -15.73
N ASP A 96 18.50 27.00 -14.50
CA ASP A 96 18.92 26.23 -13.33
C ASP A 96 18.36 24.79 -13.37
N ASN A 97 18.84 23.92 -12.50
CA ASN A 97 18.44 22.52 -12.43
C ASN A 97 18.06 22.04 -11.02
N GLU A 98 17.86 22.96 -10.09
CA GLU A 98 17.48 22.65 -8.71
C GLU A 98 16.02 23.04 -8.43
N LEU A 99 15.31 22.16 -7.71
CA LEU A 99 14.03 22.50 -7.12
C LEU A 99 14.23 22.85 -5.65
N SER A 100 13.40 23.76 -5.15
CA SER A 100 13.28 24.08 -3.74
C SER A 100 11.87 23.79 -3.26
N ALA A 101 11.73 23.33 -2.03
CA ALA A 101 10.41 23.17 -1.42
C ALA A 101 10.41 23.44 0.09
N VAL A 102 9.22 23.79 0.58
CA VAL A 102 8.98 24.12 1.99
C VAL A 102 7.52 23.83 2.36
N VAL A 103 7.29 23.52 3.63
CA VAL A 103 5.94 23.34 4.19
C VAL A 103 5.51 24.59 4.96
N PHE A 104 4.30 25.06 4.68
CA PHE A 104 3.68 26.23 5.31
C PHE A 104 2.44 25.85 6.11
N SER A 105 2.29 26.52 7.26
CA SER A 105 1.00 26.77 7.88
C SER A 105 0.43 28.09 7.35
N GLY A 106 -0.89 28.22 7.29
CA GLY A 106 -1.54 29.45 6.87
C GLY A 106 -3.03 29.45 7.15
N ASP A 107 -3.66 30.61 6.94
CA ASP A 107 -5.11 30.78 7.09
C ASP A 107 -5.89 30.42 5.81
N GLY A 108 -5.19 29.95 4.77
CA GLY A 108 -5.74 29.61 3.46
C GLY A 108 -6.03 30.81 2.56
N ASN A 109 -5.75 32.04 3.00
CA ASN A 109 -5.88 33.21 2.15
C ASN A 109 -4.58 33.42 1.37
N CYS A 110 -4.68 33.48 0.04
CA CYS A 110 -3.57 33.75 -0.88
C CYS A 110 -3.03 35.20 -0.81
N THR A 111 -2.65 35.65 0.39
CA THR A 111 -2.19 37.02 0.65
C THR A 111 -0.75 37.03 1.19
N ALA A 112 -0.03 38.10 0.88
CA ALA A 112 1.32 38.29 1.38
C ALA A 112 1.33 38.34 2.92
N GLY A 113 1.97 37.35 3.56
CA GLY A 113 2.06 37.22 5.03
C GLY A 113 1.06 36.26 5.66
N ALA A 114 0.19 35.62 4.88
CA ALA A 114 -0.74 34.59 5.38
C ALA A 114 -0.07 33.25 5.71
N PHE A 115 1.17 33.03 5.25
CA PHE A 115 1.89 31.75 5.41
C PHE A 115 3.10 31.88 6.32
N THR A 116 3.30 30.90 7.20
CA THR A 116 4.45 30.77 8.10
C THR A 116 5.09 29.39 7.92
N SER A 117 6.39 29.34 7.65
CA SER A 117 7.09 28.07 7.41
C SER A 117 7.10 27.22 8.67
N VAL A 118 6.80 25.92 8.51
CA VAL A 118 6.73 24.93 9.59
C VAL A 118 7.65 23.73 9.35
N GLY A 119 8.37 23.71 8.24
CA GLY A 119 9.46 22.80 7.94
C GLY A 119 10.68 23.57 7.45
N ASP A 120 11.83 22.90 7.47
CA ASP A 120 13.04 23.45 6.88
C ASP A 120 12.85 23.60 5.37
N CYS A 121 13.33 24.71 4.83
CA CYS A 121 13.49 24.80 3.39
C CYS A 121 14.56 23.81 2.93
N GLN A 122 14.28 23.05 1.88
CA GLN A 122 15.25 22.20 1.20
C GLN A 122 15.32 22.58 -0.28
N HIS A 123 16.51 22.50 -0.88
CA HIS A 123 16.69 22.59 -2.33
C HIS A 123 17.81 21.67 -2.78
N ASP A 124 17.61 21.00 -3.91
CA ASP A 124 18.63 20.16 -4.55
C ASP A 124 18.23 19.87 -6.01
N SER A 125 19.18 19.35 -6.78
CA SER A 125 18.99 18.82 -8.14
C SER A 125 18.70 17.31 -8.15
N VAL A 126 18.73 16.67 -6.99
CA VAL A 126 18.40 15.26 -6.76
C VAL A 126 17.27 15.12 -5.74
N ASP A 127 16.77 13.91 -5.53
CA ASP A 127 15.70 13.63 -4.58
C ASP A 127 16.03 14.14 -3.16
N PHE A 128 15.07 14.82 -2.54
CA PHE A 128 15.20 15.36 -1.19
C PHE A 128 13.89 15.26 -0.40
N THR A 129 14.00 15.33 0.93
CA THR A 129 12.86 15.23 1.85
C THR A 129 12.87 16.40 2.82
N ILE A 130 11.70 17.00 3.02
CA ILE A 130 11.44 17.99 4.06
C ILE A 130 10.82 17.27 5.25
N THR A 131 11.39 17.45 6.44
CA THR A 131 10.79 16.97 7.69
C THR A 131 10.30 18.16 8.50
N THR A 132 9.03 18.13 8.90
CA THR A 132 8.45 19.17 9.76
C THR A 132 8.66 18.85 11.24
N ASN A 133 8.55 19.87 12.08
CA ASN A 133 8.26 19.64 13.49
C ASN A 133 6.87 19.03 13.66
N ALA A 134 6.53 18.58 14.87
CA ALA A 134 5.20 18.05 15.15
C ALA A 134 4.09 19.06 14.78
N LEU A 135 3.28 18.69 13.79
CA LEU A 135 2.17 19.48 13.29
C LEU A 135 0.89 19.21 14.09
N SER A 136 0.01 20.20 14.17
CA SER A 136 -1.29 20.09 14.85
C SER A 136 -2.22 19.10 14.13
N PRO A 137 -3.02 18.30 14.86
CA PRO A 137 -3.95 17.32 14.27
C PRO A 137 -5.03 17.98 13.41
N GLN A 138 -5.58 17.21 12.46
CA GLN A 138 -6.70 17.61 11.59
C GLN A 138 -6.56 19.01 10.95
N THR A 139 -5.33 19.42 10.67
CA THR A 139 -5.02 20.75 10.17
C THR A 139 -4.46 20.65 8.75
N GLN A 140 -4.91 21.55 7.87
CA GLN A 140 -4.41 21.66 6.50
C GLN A 140 -3.09 22.44 6.48
N TYR A 141 -2.14 21.96 5.68
CA TYR A 141 -0.87 22.62 5.41
C TYR A 141 -0.63 22.69 3.90
N TRP A 142 0.26 23.60 3.50
CA TRP A 142 0.64 23.81 2.11
C TRP A 142 2.07 23.33 1.91
N VAL A 143 2.32 22.63 0.80
CA VAL A 143 3.67 22.40 0.29
C VAL A 143 3.83 23.28 -0.94
N VAL A 144 4.92 24.03 -0.95
CA VAL A 144 5.26 24.91 -2.06
C VAL A 144 6.52 24.39 -2.68
N VAL A 145 6.48 24.11 -3.99
CA VAL A 145 7.62 23.65 -4.78
C VAL A 145 7.92 24.69 -5.84
N ALA A 146 9.19 25.09 -5.93
CA ALA A 146 9.62 26.21 -6.76
C ALA A 146 10.95 25.91 -7.46
N GLY A 147 11.11 26.45 -8.66
CA GLY A 147 12.39 26.46 -9.35
C GLY A 147 13.38 27.39 -8.68
N VAL A 148 14.59 26.89 -8.39
CA VAL A 148 15.68 27.73 -7.89
C VAL A 148 16.21 28.59 -9.03
N LEU A 149 16.64 29.82 -8.70
CA LEU A 149 17.43 30.69 -9.56
C LEU A 149 18.63 31.18 -8.76
N ASP A 150 19.78 30.52 -8.92
CA ASP A 150 20.99 30.92 -8.22
C ASP A 150 22.26 30.90 -9.09
N GLY A 151 23.40 31.18 -8.44
CA GLY A 151 24.72 31.07 -9.06
C GLY A 151 24.87 31.91 -10.33
N SER A 152 25.14 31.23 -11.45
CA SER A 152 25.28 31.85 -12.78
C SER A 152 24.07 31.63 -13.69
N ALA A 153 22.99 31.03 -13.19
CA ALA A 153 21.78 30.83 -13.97
C ALA A 153 21.09 32.17 -14.27
N THR A 154 20.34 32.21 -15.36
CA THR A 154 19.59 33.38 -15.84
C THR A 154 18.09 33.14 -15.93
N LEU A 155 17.66 31.88 -15.78
CA LEU A 155 16.28 31.39 -15.78
C LEU A 155 16.15 30.39 -14.63
N ALA A 156 15.05 30.39 -13.90
CA ALA A 156 14.85 29.42 -12.83
C ALA A 156 14.61 28.01 -13.38
N ALA A 157 14.85 27.00 -12.54
CA ALA A 157 14.60 25.62 -12.91
C ALA A 157 13.10 25.35 -13.18
N GLU A 158 12.82 24.71 -14.31
CA GLU A 158 11.49 24.20 -14.64
C GLU A 158 11.57 22.68 -14.79
N CYS A 159 11.03 21.93 -13.83
CA CYS A 159 11.25 20.50 -13.73
C CYS A 159 9.93 19.75 -13.51
N GLY A 160 9.85 18.55 -14.09
CA GLY A 160 8.90 17.53 -13.63
C GLY A 160 9.43 16.86 -12.36
N PHE A 161 8.53 16.41 -11.49
CA PHE A 161 8.89 15.71 -10.26
C PHE A 161 7.74 14.82 -9.77
N SER A 162 8.05 13.96 -8.81
CA SER A 162 7.11 13.22 -7.97
C SER A 162 7.07 13.86 -6.58
N ILE A 163 5.90 13.93 -5.97
CA ILE A 163 5.69 14.44 -4.60
C ILE A 163 4.93 13.41 -3.77
N GLU A 164 5.44 13.09 -2.60
CA GLU A 164 4.77 12.19 -1.66
C GLU A 164 4.76 12.79 -0.25
N VAL A 165 3.64 12.65 0.45
CA VAL A 165 3.49 13.07 1.85
C VAL A 165 3.37 11.83 2.73
N GLY A 166 4.13 11.78 3.80
CA GLY A 166 4.16 10.66 4.74
C GLY A 166 4.55 11.08 6.16
N GLY A 167 4.93 10.10 6.96
CA GLY A 167 5.30 10.29 8.36
C GLY A 167 4.10 10.24 9.33
N PRO A 168 4.37 10.21 10.65
CA PRO A 168 3.35 9.95 11.67
C PRO A 168 2.16 10.91 11.68
N GLY A 169 2.37 12.17 11.30
CA GLY A 169 1.28 13.17 11.25
C GLY A 169 0.41 13.08 9.99
N ALA A 170 0.86 12.38 8.95
CA ALA A 170 0.12 12.20 7.71
C ALA A 170 -0.43 10.78 7.53
N ASP A 171 0.06 9.80 8.30
CA ASP A 171 -0.39 8.42 8.22
C ASP A 171 -1.88 8.29 8.58
N ILE A 172 -2.65 7.67 7.70
CA ILE A 172 -4.11 7.53 7.83
C ILE A 172 -4.50 6.11 8.24
N ILE A 173 -3.73 5.10 7.81
CA ILE A 173 -4.09 3.69 8.00
C ILE A 173 -3.78 3.28 9.44
N GLY A 174 -4.75 2.68 10.12
CA GLY A 174 -4.66 2.34 11.53
C GLY A 174 -4.78 3.52 12.50
N VAL A 175 -4.96 4.75 11.99
CA VAL A 175 -5.16 5.96 12.80
C VAL A 175 -6.56 6.52 12.59
N ASP A 176 -6.85 6.97 11.38
CA ASP A 176 -8.14 7.58 11.03
C ASP A 176 -9.02 6.63 10.21
N PHE A 177 -8.41 5.72 9.44
CA PHE A 177 -9.07 4.68 8.67
C PHE A 177 -8.54 3.31 9.06
N SER A 178 -9.45 2.35 9.23
CA SER A 178 -9.06 0.96 9.50
C SER A 178 -10.11 -0.02 8.96
N ALA A 179 -9.66 -1.18 8.50
CA ALA A 179 -10.46 -2.35 8.15
C ALA A 179 -10.96 -3.13 9.37
N GLY A 180 -10.42 -2.84 10.57
CA GLY A 180 -10.59 -3.62 11.79
C GLY A 180 -9.39 -4.53 12.06
N GLU A 181 -9.41 -5.21 13.21
CA GLU A 181 -8.36 -6.15 13.58
C GLU A 181 -8.55 -7.51 12.91
N ASP A 182 -7.45 -8.22 12.67
CA ASP A 182 -7.47 -9.60 12.23
C ASP A 182 -8.22 -10.49 13.23
N VAL A 183 -8.98 -11.45 12.72
CA VAL A 183 -9.83 -12.32 13.55
C VAL A 183 -9.56 -13.79 13.22
N THR A 184 -9.59 -14.63 14.24
CA THR A 184 -9.58 -16.09 14.08
C THR A 184 -10.93 -16.66 14.45
N VAL A 185 -11.50 -17.48 13.57
CA VAL A 185 -12.82 -18.10 13.75
C VAL A 185 -12.76 -19.61 13.49
N PRO A 186 -13.57 -20.43 14.18
CA PRO A 186 -13.73 -21.83 13.81
C PRO A 186 -14.33 -22.00 12.41
N GLU A 187 -14.05 -23.12 11.76
CA GLU A 187 -14.71 -23.47 10.49
C GLU A 187 -16.24 -23.31 10.55
N GLY A 188 -16.79 -22.67 9.51
CA GLY A 188 -18.22 -22.44 9.36
C GLY A 188 -18.79 -21.31 10.22
N ALA A 189 -18.01 -20.74 11.15
CA ALA A 189 -18.42 -19.58 11.92
C ALA A 189 -18.37 -18.30 11.08
N ASN A 190 -19.08 -17.27 11.52
CA ASN A 190 -19.05 -15.94 10.94
C ASN A 190 -18.54 -14.92 11.95
N THR A 191 -18.08 -13.77 11.43
CA THR A 191 -17.67 -12.62 12.23
C THR A 191 -18.14 -11.34 11.57
N GLN A 192 -18.38 -10.31 12.38
CA GLN A 192 -18.76 -8.99 11.91
C GLN A 192 -17.48 -8.19 11.63
N LEU A 193 -17.25 -7.79 10.38
CA LEU A 193 -16.20 -6.81 10.08
C LEU A 193 -16.67 -5.42 10.50
N LEU A 194 -15.73 -4.54 10.82
CA LEU A 194 -16.01 -3.17 11.24
C LEU A 194 -14.93 -2.22 10.71
N ALA A 195 -15.12 -1.75 9.48
CA ALA A 195 -14.31 -0.68 8.94
C ALA A 195 -14.77 0.69 9.47
N THR A 196 -13.84 1.62 9.67
CA THR A 196 -14.11 2.96 10.20
C THR A 196 -13.33 4.02 9.42
N GLY A 197 -13.72 5.30 9.54
CA GLY A 197 -12.94 6.43 9.00
C GLY A 197 -13.25 6.88 7.57
N GLY A 198 -13.94 6.01 6.82
CA GLY A 198 -14.23 6.20 5.41
C GLY A 198 -15.59 6.82 5.10
N THR A 199 -15.74 7.37 3.89
CA THR A 199 -17.06 7.79 3.35
C THR A 199 -17.72 6.73 2.48
N THR A 200 -16.93 5.82 1.92
CA THR A 200 -17.38 4.68 1.09
C THR A 200 -16.67 3.41 1.52
N TYR A 201 -17.23 2.24 1.26
CA TYR A 201 -16.66 0.97 1.72
C TYR A 201 -16.80 -0.09 0.62
N ASN A 202 -15.73 -0.30 -0.14
CA ASN A 202 -15.71 -1.30 -1.21
C ASN A 202 -14.79 -2.45 -0.82
N TRP A 203 -15.39 -3.59 -0.49
CA TRP A 203 -14.70 -4.80 -0.06
C TRP A 203 -14.33 -5.69 -1.24
N SER A 204 -13.20 -6.38 -1.12
CA SER A 204 -12.74 -7.42 -2.04
C SER A 204 -11.89 -8.46 -1.29
N PRO A 205 -12.06 -9.77 -1.52
CA PRO A 205 -13.07 -10.39 -2.37
C PRO A 205 -14.48 -10.29 -1.76
N LEU A 206 -15.53 -10.50 -2.56
CA LEU A 206 -16.92 -10.53 -2.06
C LEU A 206 -17.38 -11.90 -1.56
N ALA A 207 -16.64 -12.96 -1.90
CA ALA A 207 -16.96 -14.31 -1.46
C ALA A 207 -16.97 -14.38 0.07
N GLY A 208 -18.03 -14.94 0.65
CA GLY A 208 -18.20 -15.02 2.11
C GLY A 208 -18.66 -13.73 2.79
N LEU A 209 -18.83 -12.60 2.09
CA LEU A 209 -19.35 -11.36 2.68
C LEU A 209 -20.86 -11.23 2.50
N SER A 210 -21.56 -10.72 3.52
CA SER A 210 -23.00 -10.46 3.47
C SER A 210 -23.40 -9.27 2.59
N GLY A 211 -22.45 -8.41 2.23
CA GLY A 211 -22.70 -7.22 1.43
C GLY A 211 -21.42 -6.48 1.05
N ASN A 212 -21.56 -5.55 0.12
CA ASN A 212 -20.55 -4.58 -0.26
C ASN A 212 -21.15 -3.17 -0.16
N GLY A 213 -20.33 -2.12 -0.08
CA GLY A 213 -20.82 -0.74 0.07
C GLY A 213 -21.16 -0.36 1.51
N ILE A 214 -20.91 -1.24 2.48
CA ILE A 214 -21.18 -1.03 3.91
C ILE A 214 -19.90 -1.19 4.72
N PRO A 215 -19.73 -0.43 5.82
CA PRO A 215 -18.56 -0.55 6.70
C PRO A 215 -18.52 -1.87 7.46
N ASP A 216 -19.69 -2.51 7.63
CA ASP A 216 -19.90 -3.62 8.54
C ASP A 216 -20.56 -4.84 7.86
N PRO A 217 -19.92 -5.50 6.88
CA PRO A 217 -20.39 -6.78 6.38
C PRO A 217 -20.12 -7.91 7.40
N ILE A 218 -21.04 -8.87 7.48
CA ILE A 218 -20.79 -10.16 8.12
C ILE A 218 -19.94 -10.99 7.16
N ALA A 219 -18.81 -11.52 7.63
CA ALA A 219 -17.92 -12.38 6.89
C ALA A 219 -18.02 -13.83 7.38
N GLN A 220 -18.13 -14.76 6.43
CA GLN A 220 -18.17 -16.21 6.63
C GLN A 220 -17.33 -16.89 5.53
N PRO A 221 -16.01 -16.70 5.52
CA PRO A 221 -15.15 -17.38 4.54
C PRO A 221 -15.03 -18.88 4.85
N GLU A 222 -14.89 -19.70 3.80
CA GLU A 222 -14.66 -21.15 3.94
C GLU A 222 -13.20 -21.48 4.28
N GLU A 223 -12.28 -20.62 3.88
CA GLU A 223 -10.84 -20.74 4.12
C GLU A 223 -10.28 -19.43 4.66
N THR A 224 -9.08 -19.47 5.24
CA THR A 224 -8.39 -18.24 5.67
C THR A 224 -8.34 -17.24 4.52
N THR A 225 -8.99 -16.09 4.70
CA THR A 225 -9.23 -15.11 3.65
C THR A 225 -8.82 -13.73 4.10
N SER A 226 -8.10 -13.03 3.23
CA SER A 226 -7.75 -11.63 3.38
C SER A 226 -8.80 -10.78 2.67
N TYR A 227 -9.48 -9.91 3.41
CA TYR A 227 -10.45 -8.95 2.88
C TYR A 227 -9.85 -7.55 2.90
N THR A 228 -9.77 -6.93 1.72
CA THR A 228 -9.34 -5.54 1.55
C THR A 228 -10.55 -4.64 1.40
N VAL A 229 -10.60 -3.54 2.15
CA VAL A 229 -11.58 -2.47 2.01
C VAL A 229 -10.93 -1.24 1.40
N THR A 230 -11.53 -0.74 0.32
CA THR A 230 -11.19 0.56 -0.27
C THR A 230 -12.20 1.61 0.18
N THR A 231 -11.71 2.76 0.65
CA THR A 231 -12.52 3.92 1.02
C THR A 231 -12.06 5.19 0.32
N GLN A 232 -12.88 6.23 0.45
CA GLN A 232 -12.55 7.60 0.09
C GLN A 232 -12.57 8.51 1.33
N ILE A 233 -11.52 9.32 1.50
CA ILE A 233 -11.39 10.38 2.51
C ILE A 233 -10.97 11.66 1.79
N GLY A 234 -11.90 12.62 1.70
CA GLY A 234 -11.71 13.78 0.83
C GLY A 234 -11.51 13.35 -0.64
N PRO A 235 -10.49 13.85 -1.35
CA PRO A 235 -10.17 13.42 -2.71
C PRO A 235 -9.38 12.10 -2.76
N CYS A 236 -8.97 11.57 -1.62
CA CYS A 236 -8.02 10.46 -1.54
C CYS A 236 -8.69 9.11 -1.42
N SER A 237 -8.15 8.12 -2.11
CA SER A 237 -8.56 6.72 -2.03
C SER A 237 -7.57 5.94 -1.17
N TYR A 238 -8.05 5.29 -0.13
CA TYR A 238 -7.24 4.49 0.80
C TYR A 238 -7.69 3.05 0.83
N THR A 239 -6.76 2.14 1.13
CA THR A 239 -7.05 0.72 1.29
C THR A 239 -6.44 0.18 2.56
N ASP A 240 -7.20 -0.66 3.25
CA ASP A 240 -6.73 -1.41 4.41
C ASP A 240 -7.26 -2.84 4.34
N THR A 241 -6.63 -3.76 5.07
CA THR A 241 -6.89 -5.19 4.98
C THR A 241 -7.12 -5.80 6.35
N VAL A 242 -8.09 -6.71 6.42
CA VAL A 242 -8.35 -7.56 7.58
C VAL A 242 -8.25 -9.02 7.16
N VAL A 243 -7.54 -9.82 7.94
CA VAL A 243 -7.38 -11.26 7.72
C VAL A 243 -8.31 -12.02 8.65
N ILE A 244 -9.16 -12.87 8.06
CA ILE A 244 -9.98 -13.83 8.81
C ILE A 244 -9.31 -15.19 8.68
N SER A 245 -8.72 -15.66 9.77
CA SER A 245 -8.12 -17.00 9.86
C SER A 245 -9.18 -18.02 10.24
N VAL A 246 -9.34 -19.06 9.42
CA VAL A 246 -10.27 -20.16 9.68
C VAL A 246 -9.53 -21.31 10.35
N GLU A 247 -9.89 -21.62 11.60
CA GLU A 247 -9.29 -22.70 12.37
C GLU A 247 -10.04 -24.03 12.21
N ARG A 248 -9.28 -25.08 11.89
CA ARG A 248 -9.72 -26.47 11.81
C ARG A 248 -8.91 -27.31 12.82
N PRO A 249 -9.31 -27.38 14.09
CA PRO A 249 -8.52 -28.07 15.10
C PRO A 249 -8.52 -29.58 14.85
N LEU A 250 -7.33 -30.18 14.87
CA LEU A 250 -7.19 -31.64 14.86
C LEU A 250 -7.46 -32.22 16.25
N THR A 251 -8.15 -33.36 16.29
CA THR A 251 -8.36 -34.13 17.52
C THR A 251 -7.76 -35.54 17.39
N PRO A 252 -6.42 -35.69 17.40
CA PRO A 252 -5.80 -37.01 17.25
C PRO A 252 -6.14 -37.90 18.45
N PRO A 253 -6.63 -39.14 18.23
CA PRO A 253 -6.85 -40.07 19.31
C PRO A 253 -5.50 -40.48 19.94
N ASN A 254 -5.51 -40.91 21.19
CA ASN A 254 -4.30 -41.24 21.94
C ASN A 254 -4.07 -42.76 22.08
N THR A 255 -4.87 -43.60 21.43
CA THR A 255 -4.81 -45.07 21.54
C THR A 255 -5.20 -45.74 20.22
N ILE A 256 -4.48 -46.81 19.85
CA ILE A 256 -4.83 -47.76 18.78
C ILE A 256 -4.67 -49.20 19.27
N THR A 257 -5.44 -50.12 18.68
CA THR A 257 -5.44 -51.55 18.98
C THR A 257 -5.27 -52.36 17.69
N PRO A 258 -4.06 -52.50 17.15
CA PRO A 258 -3.82 -53.14 15.86
C PRO A 258 -3.88 -54.68 15.97
N ASN A 259 -5.07 -55.21 16.29
CA ASN A 259 -5.35 -56.63 16.50
C ASN A 259 -6.06 -57.28 15.29
N GLY A 260 -6.43 -56.50 14.28
CA GLY A 260 -7.05 -56.95 13.04
C GLY A 260 -8.56 -57.17 13.13
N ASP A 261 -9.24 -56.64 14.16
CA ASP A 261 -10.70 -56.74 14.30
C ASP A 261 -11.48 -55.64 13.55
N GLY A 262 -10.78 -54.69 12.94
CA GLY A 262 -11.32 -53.57 12.19
C GLY A 262 -11.65 -52.34 13.05
N ILE A 263 -11.40 -52.36 14.36
CA ILE A 263 -11.72 -51.28 15.31
C ILE A 263 -10.43 -50.70 15.87
N ASN A 264 -10.17 -49.42 15.61
CA ASN A 264 -8.95 -48.72 16.05
C ASN A 264 -7.65 -49.41 15.64
N ASP A 265 -7.67 -50.20 14.55
CA ASP A 265 -6.50 -50.90 14.02
C ASP A 265 -5.44 -49.93 13.45
N THR A 266 -5.87 -48.71 13.10
CA THR A 266 -4.99 -47.66 12.58
C THR A 266 -5.26 -46.34 13.28
N TRP A 267 -4.26 -45.45 13.25
CA TRP A 267 -4.33 -44.14 13.86
C TRP A 267 -4.98 -43.14 12.91
N GLU A 268 -6.31 -43.13 12.89
CA GLU A 268 -7.07 -42.13 12.14
C GLU A 268 -7.08 -40.79 12.87
N ILE A 269 -6.73 -39.71 12.17
CA ILE A 269 -6.71 -38.35 12.72
C ILE A 269 -7.87 -37.57 12.07
N PRO A 270 -8.98 -37.31 12.79
CA PRO A 270 -10.09 -36.53 12.25
C PRO A 270 -9.62 -35.14 11.78
N GLY A 271 -10.10 -34.72 10.60
CA GLY A 271 -9.79 -33.41 10.01
C GLY A 271 -8.43 -33.31 9.31
N ILE A 272 -7.54 -34.31 9.40
CA ILE A 272 -6.19 -34.22 8.81
C ILE A 272 -6.18 -34.05 7.28
N HIS A 273 -7.27 -34.43 6.61
CA HIS A 273 -7.43 -34.30 5.16
C HIS A 273 -7.56 -32.85 4.70
N ASP A 274 -8.03 -31.95 5.57
CA ASP A 274 -8.09 -30.51 5.30
C ASP A 274 -6.70 -29.85 5.34
N HIS A 275 -5.70 -30.60 5.81
CA HIS A 275 -4.31 -30.18 5.89
C HIS A 275 -3.43 -31.08 5.01
N PRO A 276 -3.56 -31.03 3.67
CA PRO A 276 -2.89 -31.95 2.75
C PRO A 276 -1.36 -31.81 2.75
N GLN A 277 -0.84 -30.75 3.38
CA GLN A 277 0.59 -30.49 3.56
C GLN A 277 1.07 -30.77 4.99
N ALA A 278 0.20 -31.21 5.91
CA ALA A 278 0.57 -31.54 7.27
C ALA A 278 1.58 -32.69 7.31
N THR A 279 2.61 -32.54 8.13
CA THR A 279 3.61 -33.59 8.34
C THR A 279 3.39 -34.25 9.70
N VAL A 280 3.10 -35.55 9.70
CA VAL A 280 2.89 -36.36 10.88
C VAL A 280 4.16 -37.16 11.15
N THR A 281 4.74 -37.02 12.34
CA THR A 281 5.93 -37.76 12.76
C THR A 281 5.66 -38.47 14.08
N ILE A 282 6.02 -39.75 14.19
CA ILE A 282 5.89 -40.54 15.42
C ILE A 282 7.29 -40.99 15.86
N TYR A 283 7.52 -40.90 17.15
CA TYR A 283 8.75 -41.26 17.85
C TYR A 283 8.45 -42.31 18.92
N ASP A 284 9.42 -43.18 19.17
CA ASP A 284 9.38 -44.04 20.34
C ASP A 284 9.78 -43.28 21.62
N ARG A 285 9.79 -44.01 22.76
CA ARG A 285 10.12 -43.44 24.07
C ARG A 285 11.55 -42.90 24.21
N TRP A 286 12.45 -43.25 23.29
CA TRP A 286 13.85 -42.81 23.27
C TRP A 286 14.07 -41.65 22.28
N GLY A 287 13.01 -41.17 21.63
CA GLY A 287 13.09 -40.10 20.64
C GLY A 287 13.52 -40.58 19.25
N GLN A 288 13.58 -41.89 19.01
CA GLN A 288 13.85 -42.41 17.67
C GLN A 288 12.57 -42.35 16.83
N ARG A 289 12.67 -41.77 15.63
CA ARG A 289 11.56 -41.66 14.69
C ARG A 289 11.18 -43.03 14.13
N VAL A 290 9.94 -43.44 14.35
CA VAL A 290 9.38 -44.72 13.86
C VAL A 290 8.46 -44.53 12.66
N PHE A 291 7.89 -43.34 12.48
CA PHE A 291 7.04 -43.01 11.35
C PHE A 291 7.21 -41.53 10.96
N LYS A 292 7.09 -41.25 9.66
CA LYS A 292 6.95 -39.89 9.12
C LYS A 292 6.19 -39.95 7.81
N ASP A 293 5.16 -39.13 7.68
CA ASP A 293 4.45 -38.93 6.42
C ASP A 293 4.01 -37.48 6.26
N THR A 294 3.91 -37.01 5.02
CA THR A 294 3.41 -35.69 4.66
C THR A 294 2.12 -35.84 3.86
N GLY A 295 1.06 -35.18 4.32
CA GLY A 295 -0.30 -35.30 3.83
C GLY A 295 -1.08 -36.48 4.42
N TYR A 296 -0.43 -37.35 5.20
CA TYR A 296 -1.01 -38.44 5.98
C TYR A 296 -2.11 -39.24 5.25
N LYS A 297 -1.78 -39.72 4.04
CA LYS A 297 -2.77 -40.34 3.14
C LYS A 297 -3.19 -41.73 3.59
N THR A 298 -2.29 -42.42 4.28
CA THR A 298 -2.53 -43.76 4.84
C THR A 298 -2.36 -43.68 6.34
N PRO A 299 -3.40 -43.97 7.13
CA PRO A 299 -3.30 -44.02 8.59
C PRO A 299 -2.21 -44.98 9.06
N PHE A 300 -1.46 -44.57 10.09
CA PHE A 300 -0.41 -45.37 10.70
C PHE A 300 -1.00 -46.61 11.39
N ASP A 301 -0.50 -47.82 11.07
CA ASP A 301 -1.07 -49.08 11.55
C ASP A 301 -0.40 -49.66 12.81
N GLY A 302 0.84 -49.24 13.14
CA GLY A 302 1.52 -49.62 14.38
C GLY A 302 1.78 -51.12 14.62
N LYS A 303 1.33 -52.01 13.74
CA LYS A 303 1.29 -53.48 13.95
C LYS A 303 2.66 -54.12 14.20
N ASP A 304 3.71 -53.56 13.60
CA ASP A 304 5.07 -54.09 13.67
C ASP A 304 5.86 -53.51 14.87
N LEU A 305 5.19 -52.72 15.72
CA LEU A 305 5.78 -52.10 16.89
C LEU A 305 5.30 -52.75 18.20
N PRO A 306 6.16 -52.82 19.24
CA PRO A 306 5.77 -53.30 20.56
C PRO A 306 4.66 -52.45 21.18
N SER A 307 3.81 -53.07 22.01
CA SER A 307 2.88 -52.31 22.85
C SER A 307 3.63 -51.34 23.77
N GLY A 308 3.12 -50.12 23.86
CA GLY A 308 3.78 -49.05 24.60
C GLY A 308 3.30 -47.66 24.21
N THR A 309 3.92 -46.65 24.82
CA THR A 309 3.64 -45.25 24.54
C THR A 309 4.65 -44.69 23.55
N TYR A 310 4.13 -44.06 22.52
CA TYR A 310 4.83 -43.33 21.46
C TYR A 310 4.46 -41.86 21.55
N TYR A 311 5.27 -41.00 20.97
CA TYR A 311 5.06 -39.56 20.94
C TYR A 311 4.92 -39.09 19.51
N TRP A 312 3.99 -38.20 19.25
CA TRP A 312 3.77 -37.70 17.90
C TRP A 312 3.89 -36.18 17.84
N VAL A 313 4.27 -35.71 16.66
CA VAL A 313 4.36 -34.30 16.28
C VAL A 313 3.67 -34.14 14.95
N ILE A 314 2.67 -33.24 14.89
CA ILE A 314 1.97 -32.85 13.67
C ILE A 314 2.34 -31.39 13.38
N GLU A 315 2.97 -31.17 12.24
CA GLU A 315 3.35 -29.85 11.75
C GLU A 315 2.40 -29.45 10.61
N LEU A 316 1.55 -28.45 10.82
CA LEU A 316 0.71 -27.88 9.75
C LEU A 316 1.54 -26.96 8.86
N SER A 317 1.08 -26.73 7.63
CA SER A 317 1.85 -25.92 6.67
C SER A 317 1.83 -24.43 7.04
N ARG A 318 2.91 -23.69 6.73
CA ARG A 318 3.02 -22.26 7.07
C ARG A 318 1.95 -21.37 6.41
N LEU A 319 1.26 -21.86 5.37
CA LEU A 319 0.19 -21.13 4.68
C LEU A 319 -1.16 -21.21 5.42
N GLU A 320 -1.29 -22.11 6.40
CA GLU A 320 -2.46 -22.26 7.28
C GLU A 320 -2.28 -21.52 8.62
N GLY A 321 -1.30 -20.61 8.69
CA GLY A 321 -0.91 -19.88 9.90
C GLY A 321 0.36 -20.42 10.55
N THR A 322 0.97 -19.60 11.42
CA THR A 322 2.14 -20.00 12.24
C THR A 322 1.70 -20.88 13.41
N SER A 323 1.16 -22.06 13.13
CA SER A 323 0.78 -22.99 14.19
C SER A 323 2.04 -23.61 14.81
N LYS A 324 2.14 -23.52 16.14
CA LYS A 324 3.09 -24.36 16.89
C LYS A 324 2.79 -25.83 16.55
N PRO A 325 3.80 -26.71 16.44
CA PRO A 325 3.54 -28.13 16.22
C PRO A 325 2.57 -28.68 17.27
N ILE A 326 1.56 -29.40 16.81
CA ILE A 326 0.64 -30.10 17.69
C ILE A 326 1.37 -31.36 18.14
N THR A 327 1.38 -31.63 19.45
CA THR A 327 2.12 -32.76 20.01
C THR A 327 1.27 -33.53 20.99
N GLY A 328 1.60 -34.81 21.17
CA GLY A 328 0.94 -35.66 22.13
C GLY A 328 1.55 -37.05 22.17
N TYR A 329 0.78 -37.99 22.70
CA TYR A 329 1.18 -39.39 22.81
C TYR A 329 0.17 -40.31 22.13
N LEU A 330 0.65 -41.48 21.72
CA LEU A 330 -0.13 -42.57 21.15
C LEU A 330 0.22 -43.85 21.90
N SER A 331 -0.78 -44.52 22.45
CA SER A 331 -0.64 -45.82 23.11
C SER A 331 -0.99 -46.91 22.13
N ILE A 332 -0.06 -47.83 21.88
CA ILE A 332 -0.29 -49.04 21.08
C ILE A 332 -0.56 -50.18 22.05
N VAL A 333 -1.73 -50.81 21.92
CA VAL A 333 -2.16 -51.94 22.75
C VAL A 333 -2.53 -53.11 21.84
N ASN A 334 -1.68 -54.14 21.80
CA ASN A 334 -1.88 -55.30 20.92
C ASN A 334 -2.60 -56.43 21.67
#